data_AF-A0A1L3A3X5-F1
#
_entry.id   AF-A0A1L3A3X5-F1
#
_cell.length_a   1.000
_cell.length_b   1.000
_cell.length_c   1.000
_cell.angle_alpha   90.00
_cell.angle_beta   90.00
_cell.angle_gamma   90.00
#
_symmetry.space_group_name_H-M   'P 1'
#
loop_
_entity.id
_entity.type
_entity.pdbx_description
1 polymer ?
#
loop_
_entity_poly.entity_id
_entity_poly.type
_entity_poly.pdbx_seq_one_letter_code
_entity_poly.pdbx_strand_id
1 'polypeptide(L)'
;MRSPSDEAAAPQEVASLWTTASAFFGGCLFALAALAAHLRTNNTFKTSGLDEEAFSMLAVEGHTAVGDVPAVLGKDKNEWTMRRRFETLCRRAQDKICAAVEECDGEGKFRTDAWVRADGGGGISRVLAGGKVWEKAGVNLSVVYGTMPMEALSAATERSAEYVKNLKPGDRVPFFACGLSCVMHPRNPHCPTMHFNYRYFETEGGEAWWFGGGTDITPAYLDEDDMKHFHGTYKKVCDRHDPNFYAKYKKWADDYFSIKHRKETRGLGGIFFDDLNDRDPMTIIAFSGDCLENVVPAYLPIIEKNKNKAFTEDQKRWQLMRRGRYVEFNLVYDRGTIFGLKTGGRIESILMSLPETARWEYDHHPEPNSEEEKILKAFQQPRSWV
;
A
#
# COMPACT_ATOMS: atom_id res chain seq x y z
N MET A 1 18.19 9.10 79.09
CA MET A 1 16.98 8.26 79.26
C MET A 1 17.08 7.10 78.28
N ARG A 2 16.80 5.87 78.74
CA ARG A 2 16.65 4.59 77.98
C ARG A 2 17.73 4.21 76.94
N SER A 3 18.49 3.17 77.31
CA SER A 3 19.10 2.13 76.46
C SER A 3 18.03 1.07 76.08
N PRO A 4 18.35 -0.13 75.53
CA PRO A 4 19.57 -0.63 74.86
C PRO A 4 19.26 -0.89 73.35
N SER A 5 19.65 -1.92 72.59
CA SER A 5 20.45 -3.15 72.74
C SER A 5 20.94 -3.65 71.37
N ASP A 6 21.86 -4.62 71.36
CA ASP A 6 22.32 -5.38 70.18
C ASP A 6 21.22 -6.22 69.51
N GLU A 7 21.32 -6.42 68.18
CA GLU A 7 20.77 -7.63 67.54
C GLU A 7 21.58 -8.10 66.32
N ALA A 8 21.97 -9.38 66.40
CA ALA A 8 22.54 -10.31 65.42
C ALA A 8 22.95 -9.84 64.00
N ALA A 9 24.20 -10.17 63.64
CA ALA A 9 24.60 -10.31 62.24
C ALA A 9 23.90 -11.50 61.58
N ALA A 10 23.16 -11.27 60.49
CA ALA A 10 22.52 -12.31 59.70
C ALA A 10 23.55 -13.04 58.79
N PRO A 11 23.39 -14.36 58.55
CA PRO A 11 24.36 -15.13 57.77
C PRO A 11 24.27 -14.82 56.26
N GLN A 12 25.43 -14.75 55.60
CA GLN A 12 25.51 -14.76 54.14
C GLN A 12 25.14 -16.16 53.61
N GLU A 13 23.98 -16.30 52.97
CA GLU A 13 23.67 -17.49 52.18
C GLU A 13 24.60 -17.57 50.95
N VAL A 14 25.59 -18.45 51.01
CA VAL A 14 26.35 -18.87 49.83
C VAL A 14 25.46 -19.81 49.02
N ALA A 15 24.72 -19.26 48.07
CA ALA A 15 23.94 -20.03 47.11
C ALA A 15 24.87 -21.00 46.36
N SER A 16 24.63 -22.30 46.53
CA SER A 16 25.42 -23.36 45.89
C SER A 16 25.38 -23.24 44.37
N LEU A 17 26.55 -23.27 43.72
CA LEU A 17 26.69 -23.35 42.26
C LEU A 17 25.93 -24.53 41.64
N TRP A 18 25.56 -25.55 42.43
CA TRP A 18 24.79 -26.70 41.97
C TRP A 18 23.28 -26.44 41.88
N THR A 19 22.71 -25.52 42.68
CA THR A 19 21.26 -25.22 42.59
C THR A 19 20.93 -24.30 41.42
N THR A 20 21.80 -23.34 41.09
CA THR A 20 21.65 -22.53 39.86
C THR A 20 21.90 -23.34 38.58
N ALA A 21 22.89 -24.24 38.57
CA ALA A 21 23.09 -25.16 37.45
C ALA A 21 21.87 -26.09 37.24
N SER A 22 21.31 -26.66 38.32
CA SER A 22 20.13 -27.54 38.24
C SER A 22 18.88 -26.82 37.73
N ALA A 23 18.66 -25.56 38.14
CA ALA A 23 17.57 -24.73 37.61
C ALA A 23 17.77 -24.39 36.12
N PHE A 24 19.01 -24.12 35.69
CA PHE A 24 19.33 -23.82 34.29
C PHE A 24 19.14 -25.06 33.39
N PHE A 25 19.64 -26.23 33.79
CA PHE A 25 19.46 -27.47 33.02
C PHE A 25 18.00 -27.97 33.05
N GLY A 26 17.30 -27.84 34.17
CA GLY A 26 15.86 -28.13 34.26
C GLY A 26 15.01 -27.23 33.36
N GLY A 27 15.31 -25.92 33.35
CA GLY A 27 14.69 -24.95 32.44
C GLY A 27 14.99 -25.24 30.97
N CYS A 28 16.23 -25.60 30.63
CA CYS A 28 16.61 -25.98 29.28
C CYS A 28 15.95 -27.29 28.83
N LEU A 29 15.75 -28.27 29.72
CA LEU A 29 15.03 -29.51 29.41
C LEU A 29 13.53 -29.27 29.21
N PHE A 30 12.89 -28.42 30.00
CA PHE A 30 11.51 -28.01 29.76
C PHE A 30 11.36 -27.16 28.49
N ALA A 31 12.31 -26.27 28.20
CA ALA A 31 12.33 -25.51 26.96
C ALA A 31 12.56 -26.41 25.73
N LEU A 32 13.45 -27.41 25.80
CA LEU A 32 13.69 -28.38 24.73
C LEU A 32 12.54 -29.37 24.57
N ALA A 33 11.87 -29.78 25.65
CA ALA A 33 10.67 -30.61 25.58
C ALA A 33 9.47 -29.83 25.03
N ALA A 34 9.29 -28.56 25.43
CA ALA A 34 8.28 -27.67 24.87
C ALA A 34 8.58 -27.34 23.40
N LEU A 35 9.85 -27.11 23.04
CA LEU A 35 10.27 -26.90 21.65
C LEU A 35 10.10 -28.18 20.83
N ALA A 36 10.45 -29.35 21.34
CA ALA A 36 10.24 -30.63 20.65
C ALA A 36 8.75 -31.01 20.54
N ALA A 37 7.92 -30.64 21.51
CA ALA A 37 6.47 -30.75 21.43
C ALA A 37 5.89 -29.77 20.40
N HIS A 38 6.36 -28.51 20.40
CA HIS A 38 5.94 -27.47 19.47
C HIS A 38 6.42 -27.75 18.03
N LEU A 39 7.59 -28.39 17.85
CA LEU A 39 8.10 -28.90 16.57
C LEU A 39 7.39 -30.20 16.15
N ARG A 40 6.85 -30.99 17.09
CA ARG A 40 5.96 -32.13 16.78
C ARG A 40 4.55 -31.70 16.40
N THR A 41 4.02 -30.60 16.95
CA THR A 41 2.72 -30.06 16.56
C THR A 41 2.80 -29.13 15.34
N ASN A 42 3.89 -28.40 15.16
CA ASN A 42 4.18 -27.63 13.93
C ASN A 42 5.03 -28.43 12.95
N ASN A 43 4.62 -29.67 12.68
CA ASN A 43 5.19 -30.39 11.54
C ASN A 43 4.58 -29.80 10.25
N THR A 44 5.43 -29.30 9.36
CA THR A 44 5.10 -28.58 8.12
C THR A 44 4.51 -27.16 8.27
N PHE A 45 5.33 -26.21 8.72
CA PHE A 45 5.44 -25.00 7.91
C PHE A 45 6.14 -25.38 6.60
N LYS A 46 5.38 -25.97 5.67
CA LYS A 46 5.76 -25.91 4.26
C LYS A 46 5.63 -24.44 3.88
N THR A 47 6.75 -23.71 3.86
CA THR A 47 6.95 -22.76 2.77
C THR A 47 6.75 -23.59 1.52
N SER A 48 5.62 -23.40 0.82
CA SER A 48 5.28 -24.31 -0.24
C SER A 48 6.30 -24.07 -1.36
N GLY A 49 7.01 -25.11 -1.78
CA GLY A 49 7.89 -25.00 -2.98
C GLY A 49 7.07 -24.54 -4.19
N LEU A 50 5.77 -24.87 -4.17
CA LEU A 50 4.75 -24.37 -5.08
C LEU A 50 4.63 -22.83 -5.10
N ASP A 51 4.80 -22.12 -3.98
CA ASP A 51 4.78 -20.66 -3.98
C ASP A 51 6.00 -20.10 -4.74
N GLU A 52 7.23 -20.48 -4.37
CA GLU A 52 8.43 -19.96 -5.04
C GLU A 52 8.49 -20.38 -6.52
N GLU A 53 8.11 -21.62 -6.87
CA GLU A 53 8.03 -22.06 -8.27
C GLU A 53 6.88 -21.36 -9.03
N ALA A 54 5.70 -21.17 -8.45
CA ALA A 54 4.60 -20.44 -9.11
C ALA A 54 4.90 -18.95 -9.29
N PHE A 55 5.55 -18.31 -8.31
CA PHE A 55 6.02 -16.94 -8.44
C PHE A 55 7.17 -16.82 -9.45
N SER A 56 8.10 -17.78 -9.50
CA SER A 56 9.13 -17.83 -10.55
C SER A 56 8.53 -18.07 -11.94
N MET A 57 7.47 -18.87 -12.07
CA MET A 57 6.71 -19.06 -13.33
C MET A 57 5.84 -17.86 -13.75
N LEU A 58 5.80 -16.81 -12.92
CA LEU A 58 5.23 -15.51 -13.26
C LEU A 58 6.30 -14.47 -13.63
N ALA A 59 7.59 -14.75 -13.39
CA ALA A 59 8.68 -13.82 -13.60
C ALA A 59 8.76 -13.39 -15.07
N VAL A 60 8.49 -12.09 -15.30
CA VAL A 60 8.46 -11.51 -16.64
C VAL A 60 9.87 -11.14 -17.10
N GLU A 61 10.40 -11.84 -18.10
CA GLU A 61 11.61 -11.40 -18.78
C GLU A 61 11.33 -10.21 -19.71
N GLY A 62 12.24 -9.23 -19.72
CA GLY A 62 12.30 -8.19 -20.75
C GLY A 62 11.23 -7.09 -20.69
N HIS A 63 11.52 -6.06 -19.89
CA HIS A 63 10.89 -4.73 -20.06
C HIS A 63 11.78 -3.88 -20.97
N THR A 64 11.27 -3.47 -22.14
CA THR A 64 12.01 -2.62 -23.09
C THR A 64 11.46 -1.20 -23.04
N ALA A 65 12.32 -0.23 -22.75
CA ALA A 65 11.97 1.19 -22.86
C ALA A 65 11.74 1.55 -24.34
N VAL A 66 10.74 2.39 -24.61
CA VAL A 66 10.41 2.90 -25.95
C VAL A 66 10.51 4.42 -25.97
N GLY A 67 11.05 4.98 -27.05
CA GLY A 67 11.27 6.43 -27.18
C GLY A 67 9.97 7.22 -27.24
N ASP A 68 8.99 6.71 -27.97
CA ASP A 68 7.65 7.30 -28.10
C ASP A 68 6.62 6.52 -27.25
N VAL A 69 5.71 7.25 -26.61
CA VAL A 69 4.57 6.67 -25.89
C VAL A 69 3.64 5.97 -26.91
N PRO A 70 3.38 4.65 -26.81
CA PRO A 70 2.44 3.99 -27.69
C PRO A 70 1.02 4.56 -27.54
N ALA A 71 0.34 4.84 -28.65
CA ALA A 71 -1.04 5.34 -28.65
C ALA A 71 -2.02 4.34 -27.99
N VAL A 72 -1.72 3.05 -28.10
CA VAL A 72 -2.43 1.94 -27.46
C VAL A 72 -1.39 1.00 -26.87
N LEU A 73 -1.57 0.60 -25.61
CA LEU A 73 -0.74 -0.42 -24.96
C LEU A 73 -1.42 -1.80 -24.95
N GLY A 74 -2.77 -1.85 -24.93
CA GLY A 74 -3.53 -3.10 -24.98
C GLY A 74 -3.51 -3.79 -26.35
N LYS A 75 -3.86 -5.10 -26.39
CA LYS A 75 -3.98 -5.86 -27.65
C LYS A 75 -5.18 -5.44 -28.50
N ASP A 76 -6.24 -4.96 -27.87
CA ASP A 76 -7.52 -4.64 -28.50
C ASP A 76 -7.49 -3.26 -29.18
N LYS A 77 -7.73 -3.21 -30.49
CA LYS A 77 -7.76 -1.93 -31.24
C LYS A 77 -9.12 -1.23 -31.24
N ASN A 78 -10.19 -1.93 -30.86
CA ASN A 78 -11.55 -1.38 -30.83
C ASN A 78 -11.77 -0.56 -29.55
N GLU A 79 -11.92 0.75 -29.71
CA GLU A 79 -12.10 1.75 -28.65
C GLU A 79 -13.36 1.52 -27.79
N TRP A 80 -14.35 0.80 -28.31
CA TRP A 80 -15.60 0.52 -27.61
C TRP A 80 -15.50 -0.63 -26.60
N THR A 81 -14.41 -1.40 -26.60
CA THR A 81 -14.16 -2.50 -25.64
C THR A 81 -13.89 -1.97 -24.22
N MET A 82 -14.21 -2.77 -23.20
CA MET A 82 -13.98 -2.39 -21.79
C MET A 82 -12.51 -2.02 -21.53
N ARG A 83 -11.59 -2.89 -21.98
CA ARG A 83 -10.13 -2.69 -21.94
C ARG A 83 -9.70 -1.32 -22.44
N ARG A 84 -10.20 -0.92 -23.63
CA ARG A 84 -9.81 0.33 -24.28
C ARG A 84 -10.50 1.55 -23.70
N ARG A 85 -11.75 1.43 -23.25
CA ARG A 85 -12.42 2.48 -22.48
C ARG A 85 -11.66 2.78 -21.19
N PHE A 86 -11.22 1.75 -20.46
CA PHE A 86 -10.50 1.93 -19.19
C PHE A 86 -9.06 2.41 -19.40
N GLU A 87 -8.32 1.90 -20.39
CA GLU A 87 -7.01 2.45 -20.74
C GLU A 87 -7.11 3.95 -21.09
N THR A 88 -8.11 4.34 -21.88
CA THR A 88 -8.34 5.75 -22.27
C THR A 88 -8.69 6.63 -21.07
N LEU A 89 -9.53 6.12 -20.15
CA LEU A 89 -9.83 6.78 -18.88
C LEU A 89 -8.55 7.02 -18.05
N CYS A 90 -7.75 5.98 -17.86
CA CYS A 90 -6.51 6.05 -17.08
C CYS A 90 -5.46 6.99 -17.71
N ARG A 91 -5.30 6.99 -19.04
CA ARG A 91 -4.42 7.96 -19.74
C ARG A 91 -4.86 9.40 -19.50
N ARG A 92 -6.15 9.70 -19.73
CA ARG A 92 -6.73 11.03 -19.50
C ARG A 92 -6.55 11.50 -18.04
N ALA A 93 -6.71 10.60 -17.08
CA ALA A 93 -6.47 10.88 -15.68
C ALA A 93 -4.97 11.11 -15.40
N GLN A 94 -4.07 10.29 -15.94
CA GLN A 94 -2.62 10.47 -15.81
C GLN A 94 -2.18 11.86 -16.31
N ASP A 95 -2.66 12.28 -17.48
CA ASP A 95 -2.35 13.60 -18.06
C ASP A 95 -2.86 14.74 -17.17
N LYS A 96 -4.15 14.74 -16.80
CA LYS A 96 -4.76 15.76 -15.94
C LYS A 96 -4.07 15.87 -14.58
N ILE A 97 -3.81 14.73 -13.92
CA ILE A 97 -3.20 14.68 -12.59
C ILE A 97 -1.74 15.15 -12.64
N CYS A 98 -0.95 14.70 -13.63
CA CYS A 98 0.43 15.14 -13.75
C CYS A 98 0.52 16.65 -14.02
N ALA A 99 -0.30 17.18 -14.95
CA ALA A 99 -0.31 18.61 -15.25
C ALA A 99 -0.65 19.47 -14.03
N ALA A 100 -1.70 19.12 -13.28
CA ALA A 100 -2.10 19.86 -12.08
C ALA A 100 -1.05 19.78 -10.95
N VAL A 101 -0.35 18.66 -10.81
CA VAL A 101 0.76 18.50 -9.86
C VAL A 101 1.97 19.36 -10.26
N GLU A 102 2.34 19.39 -11.54
CA GLU A 102 3.44 20.26 -12.01
C GLU A 102 3.11 21.75 -11.86
N GLU A 103 1.86 22.15 -12.09
CA GLU A 103 1.40 23.53 -11.88
C GLU A 103 1.46 23.92 -10.39
N CYS A 104 1.02 23.01 -9.50
CA CYS A 104 1.08 23.20 -8.05
C CYS A 104 2.51 23.22 -7.51
N ASP A 105 3.43 22.44 -8.10
CA ASP A 105 4.86 22.42 -7.73
C ASP A 105 5.58 23.69 -8.20
N GLY A 106 5.32 24.10 -9.43
CA GLY A 106 5.87 25.30 -10.08
C GLY A 106 7.29 25.14 -10.65
N GLU A 107 8.04 24.11 -10.26
CA GLU A 107 9.43 23.88 -10.71
C GLU A 107 9.67 22.43 -11.18
N GLY A 108 9.18 21.45 -10.43
CA GLY A 108 9.32 20.02 -10.74
C GLY A 108 8.52 19.58 -11.96
N LYS A 109 9.07 18.61 -12.70
CA LYS A 109 8.47 18.02 -13.91
C LYS A 109 8.49 16.50 -13.86
N PHE A 110 7.46 15.86 -14.42
CA PHE A 110 7.42 14.41 -14.56
C PHE A 110 8.28 13.96 -15.73
N ARG A 111 9.33 13.19 -15.45
CA ARG A 111 10.00 12.38 -16.48
C ARG A 111 9.04 11.29 -16.92
N THR A 112 8.66 11.29 -18.20
CA THR A 112 7.90 10.20 -18.82
C THR A 112 8.85 9.11 -19.27
N ASP A 113 8.51 7.86 -18.96
CA ASP A 113 9.27 6.63 -19.20
C ASP A 113 8.29 5.56 -19.68
N ALA A 114 8.19 5.42 -21.00
CA ALA A 114 7.29 4.46 -21.65
C ALA A 114 8.02 3.14 -21.90
N TRP A 115 7.32 2.03 -21.70
CA TRP A 115 7.91 0.70 -21.81
C TRP A 115 6.90 -0.33 -22.34
N VAL A 116 7.41 -1.37 -22.96
CA VAL A 116 6.66 -2.54 -23.44
C VAL A 116 7.24 -3.84 -22.88
N ARG A 117 6.45 -4.90 -22.89
CA ARG A 117 6.85 -6.26 -22.49
C ARG A 117 6.97 -7.17 -23.71
N ALA A 118 7.88 -8.15 -23.65
CA ALA A 118 7.94 -9.23 -24.63
C ALA A 118 6.61 -10.03 -24.71
N ASP A 119 6.05 -10.41 -23.54
CA ASP A 119 4.83 -11.23 -23.46
C ASP A 119 3.52 -10.47 -23.73
N GLY A 120 3.59 -9.17 -24.01
CA GLY A 120 2.44 -8.32 -24.29
C GLY A 120 2.18 -7.22 -23.26
N GLY A 121 1.67 -6.10 -23.77
CA GLY A 121 1.37 -4.91 -22.98
C GLY A 121 2.60 -4.06 -22.68
N GLY A 122 2.45 -3.19 -21.67
CA GLY A 122 3.46 -2.22 -21.29
C GLY A 122 2.92 -1.21 -20.28
N GLY A 123 3.54 -0.03 -20.24
CA GLY A 123 3.13 1.04 -19.35
C GLY A 123 3.74 2.40 -19.68
N ILE A 124 3.26 3.40 -18.95
CA ILE A 124 3.79 4.76 -18.94
C ILE A 124 4.07 5.09 -17.49
N SER A 125 5.34 5.05 -17.09
CA SER A 125 5.76 5.58 -15.82
C SER A 125 5.99 7.08 -15.95
N ARG A 126 5.36 7.87 -15.09
CA ARG A 126 5.69 9.29 -14.93
C ARG A 126 6.23 9.49 -13.52
N VAL A 127 7.46 9.97 -13.39
CA VAL A 127 8.11 10.20 -12.11
C VAL A 127 8.67 11.62 -12.05
N LEU A 128 8.21 12.38 -11.05
CA LEU A 128 8.76 13.66 -10.65
C LEU A 128 9.63 13.39 -9.41
N ALA A 129 10.89 13.81 -9.46
CA ALA A 129 11.81 13.77 -8.33
C ALA A 129 12.55 15.09 -8.24
N GLY A 130 12.87 15.55 -7.03
CA GLY A 130 13.59 16.80 -6.85
C GLY A 130 12.76 18.08 -7.00
N GLY A 131 11.42 17.99 -7.07
CA GLY A 131 10.52 19.16 -7.18
C GLY A 131 10.56 20.08 -5.97
N LYS A 132 9.83 21.19 -6.03
CA LYS A 132 9.75 22.20 -4.96
C LYS A 132 8.81 21.76 -3.84
N VAL A 133 7.65 21.22 -4.21
CA VAL A 133 6.57 20.81 -3.32
C VAL A 133 6.63 19.31 -3.09
N TRP A 134 6.82 18.53 -4.16
CA TRP A 134 7.02 17.09 -4.07
C TRP A 134 8.50 16.72 -4.09
N GLU A 135 8.93 15.98 -3.07
CA GLU A 135 10.25 15.36 -3.02
C GLU A 135 10.34 14.27 -4.10
N LYS A 136 9.33 13.41 -4.10
CA LYS A 136 9.12 12.35 -5.08
C LYS A 136 7.61 12.17 -5.28
N ALA A 137 7.18 12.10 -6.53
CA ALA A 137 5.83 11.70 -6.91
C ALA A 137 5.90 10.83 -8.17
N GLY A 138 5.03 9.83 -8.28
CA GLY A 138 4.90 9.09 -9.52
C GLY A 138 3.48 8.64 -9.77
N VAL A 139 3.12 8.66 -11.04
CA VAL A 139 1.80 8.29 -11.57
C VAL A 139 2.05 7.29 -12.70
N ASN A 140 1.84 6.01 -12.42
CA ASN A 140 2.19 4.90 -13.29
C ASN A 140 0.92 4.29 -13.91
N LEU A 141 0.80 4.37 -15.23
CA LEU A 141 -0.15 3.57 -16.01
C LEU A 141 0.51 2.25 -16.38
N SER A 142 -0.19 1.14 -16.17
CA SER A 142 0.19 -0.17 -16.72
C SER A 142 -1.00 -0.80 -17.44
N VAL A 143 -0.74 -1.41 -18.59
CA VAL A 143 -1.70 -2.18 -19.38
C VAL A 143 -1.00 -3.48 -19.76
N VAL A 144 -1.29 -4.53 -19.03
CA VAL A 144 -0.61 -5.82 -19.08
C VAL A 144 -1.59 -6.88 -19.54
N TYR A 145 -1.14 -7.79 -20.40
CA TYR A 145 -1.86 -9.00 -20.74
C TYR A 145 -0.85 -10.12 -20.99
N GLY A 146 -1.30 -11.36 -20.97
CA GLY A 146 -0.45 -12.54 -21.12
C GLY A 146 -1.15 -13.77 -20.58
N THR A 147 -0.39 -14.76 -20.12
CA THR A 147 -0.93 -15.94 -19.43
C THR A 147 -0.24 -16.14 -18.08
N MET A 148 -1.03 -16.38 -17.02
CA MET A 148 -0.54 -16.69 -15.67
C MET A 148 -0.81 -18.15 -15.32
N PRO A 149 0.00 -18.81 -14.46
CA PRO A 149 -0.43 -20.03 -13.78
C PRO A 149 -1.71 -19.78 -13.00
N MET A 150 -2.61 -20.75 -12.95
CA MET A 150 -3.88 -20.67 -12.23
C MET A 150 -3.71 -20.28 -10.74
N GLU A 151 -2.63 -20.75 -10.11
CA GLU A 151 -2.27 -20.49 -8.72
C GLU A 151 -2.04 -18.99 -8.45
N ALA A 152 -1.58 -18.24 -9.47
CA ALA A 152 -1.33 -16.80 -9.41
C ALA A 152 -2.60 -15.96 -9.22
N LEU A 153 -3.76 -16.49 -9.62
CA LEU A 153 -5.05 -15.82 -9.50
C LEU A 153 -5.38 -15.49 -8.03
N SER A 154 -4.83 -16.26 -7.09
CA SER A 154 -4.90 -16.01 -5.64
C SER A 154 -4.34 -14.66 -5.19
N ALA A 155 -3.40 -14.07 -5.93
CA ALA A 155 -2.81 -12.78 -5.61
C ALA A 155 -3.53 -11.60 -6.29
N ALA A 156 -4.36 -11.86 -7.31
CA ALA A 156 -5.05 -10.83 -8.09
C ALA A 156 -6.40 -10.37 -7.48
N THR A 157 -6.97 -11.17 -6.58
CA THR A 157 -8.34 -11.03 -6.04
C THR A 157 -8.42 -11.62 -4.62
N GLU A 158 -9.27 -11.07 -3.73
CA GLU A 158 -9.54 -11.66 -2.41
C GLU A 158 -10.47 -12.89 -2.51
N ARG A 159 -11.16 -13.06 -3.64
CA ARG A 159 -12.16 -14.12 -3.91
C ARG A 159 -11.70 -15.19 -4.89
N SER A 160 -10.40 -15.31 -5.14
CA SER A 160 -9.82 -16.25 -6.12
C SER A 160 -10.54 -17.60 -6.25
N ALA A 161 -10.80 -18.29 -5.13
CA ALA A 161 -11.51 -19.57 -5.03
C ALA A 161 -12.86 -19.65 -5.80
N GLU A 162 -13.52 -18.52 -6.08
CA GLU A 162 -14.76 -18.51 -6.86
C GLU A 162 -14.52 -18.65 -8.37
N TYR A 163 -13.42 -18.10 -8.88
CA TYR A 163 -13.06 -18.07 -10.30
C TYR A 163 -12.29 -19.32 -10.77
N VAL A 164 -11.72 -20.10 -9.85
CA VAL A 164 -10.89 -21.28 -10.16
C VAL A 164 -11.67 -22.59 -10.34
N LYS A 165 -12.99 -22.59 -10.10
CA LYS A 165 -13.80 -23.82 -9.91
C LYS A 165 -13.75 -24.83 -11.07
N ASN A 166 -13.40 -24.38 -12.28
CA ASN A 166 -13.36 -25.20 -13.50
C ASN A 166 -11.94 -25.41 -14.06
N LEU A 167 -10.90 -24.89 -13.39
CA LEU A 167 -9.50 -24.97 -13.83
C LEU A 167 -8.74 -26.07 -13.08
N LYS A 168 -7.79 -26.72 -13.76
CA LYS A 168 -6.91 -27.75 -13.19
C LYS A 168 -5.58 -27.15 -12.75
N PRO A 169 -4.92 -27.68 -11.70
CA PRO A 169 -3.58 -27.24 -11.31
C PRO A 169 -2.60 -27.30 -12.49
N GLY A 170 -1.83 -26.23 -12.69
CA GLY A 170 -0.96 -26.05 -13.86
C GLY A 170 -1.63 -25.54 -15.15
N ASP A 171 -2.95 -25.37 -15.21
CA ASP A 171 -3.59 -24.66 -16.32
C ASP A 171 -3.11 -23.19 -16.36
N ARG A 172 -2.87 -22.66 -17.57
CA ARG A 172 -2.54 -21.24 -17.77
C ARG A 172 -3.79 -20.44 -18.12
N VAL A 173 -4.04 -19.40 -17.35
CA VAL A 173 -5.18 -18.48 -17.51
C VAL A 173 -4.72 -17.26 -18.30
N PRO A 174 -5.25 -17.00 -19.51
CA PRO A 174 -5.00 -15.77 -20.23
C PRO A 174 -5.75 -14.61 -19.55
N PHE A 175 -5.08 -13.47 -19.39
CA PHE A 175 -5.60 -12.35 -18.61
C PHE A 175 -5.30 -10.99 -19.23
N PHE A 176 -6.05 -9.99 -18.77
CA PHE A 176 -5.82 -8.57 -18.99
C PHE A 176 -5.90 -7.82 -17.66
N ALA A 177 -4.98 -6.90 -17.43
CA ALA A 177 -4.97 -5.99 -16.30
C ALA A 177 -4.59 -4.57 -16.77
N CYS A 178 -5.44 -3.59 -16.51
CA CYS A 178 -5.13 -2.18 -16.72
C CYS A 178 -5.28 -1.43 -15.41
N GLY A 179 -4.39 -0.49 -15.11
CA GLY A 179 -4.55 0.35 -13.93
C GLY A 179 -3.67 1.59 -13.91
N LEU A 180 -4.17 2.61 -13.22
CA LEU A 180 -3.42 3.80 -12.86
C LEU A 180 -3.13 3.76 -11.36
N SER A 181 -1.85 3.79 -11.00
CA SER A 181 -1.38 3.76 -9.62
C SER A 181 -0.48 4.94 -9.33
N CYS A 182 -0.57 5.50 -8.12
CA CYS A 182 0.14 6.73 -7.77
C CYS A 182 0.56 6.73 -6.31
N VAL A 183 1.75 7.26 -6.04
CA VAL A 183 2.17 7.71 -4.70
C VAL A 183 2.83 9.08 -4.82
N MET A 184 2.48 9.99 -3.92
CA MET A 184 3.04 11.34 -3.86
C MET A 184 3.57 11.64 -2.46
N HIS A 185 4.84 12.04 -2.35
CA HIS A 185 5.51 12.40 -1.11
C HIS A 185 5.94 13.88 -1.11
N PRO A 186 5.14 14.77 -0.51
CA PRO A 186 5.53 16.17 -0.33
C PRO A 186 6.78 16.34 0.53
N ARG A 187 7.52 17.43 0.30
CA ARG A 187 8.68 17.83 1.12
C ARG A 187 8.27 18.33 2.51
N ASN A 188 7.21 19.13 2.57
CA ASN A 188 6.75 19.79 3.79
C ASN A 188 6.05 18.79 4.72
N PRO A 189 6.43 18.68 6.02
CA PRO A 189 5.75 17.80 6.98
C PRO A 189 4.24 18.03 7.12
N HIS A 190 3.76 19.26 6.88
CA HIS A 190 2.34 19.59 6.93
C HIS A 190 1.56 19.18 5.67
N CYS A 191 2.25 18.73 4.62
CA CYS A 191 1.61 18.21 3.41
C CYS A 191 1.55 16.67 3.47
N PRO A 192 0.36 16.06 3.41
CA PRO A 192 0.22 14.61 3.52
C PRO A 192 0.78 13.86 2.30
N THR A 193 1.34 12.68 2.55
CA THR A 193 1.51 11.68 1.49
C THR A 193 0.13 11.20 1.03
N MET A 194 -0.05 10.96 -0.26
CA MET A 194 -1.29 10.39 -0.82
C MET A 194 -0.94 9.21 -1.73
N HIS A 195 -1.77 8.17 -1.68
CA HIS A 195 -1.78 7.08 -2.64
C HIS A 195 -3.14 6.96 -3.31
N PHE A 196 -3.15 6.57 -4.59
CA PHE A 196 -4.35 6.03 -5.21
C PHE A 196 -4.01 4.88 -6.16
N ASN A 197 -4.97 3.99 -6.34
CA ASN A 197 -4.95 2.93 -7.35
C ASN A 197 -6.36 2.80 -7.94
N TYR A 198 -6.48 2.70 -9.25
CA TYR A 198 -7.73 2.28 -9.90
C TYR A 198 -7.39 1.32 -11.03
N ARG A 199 -7.93 0.10 -10.95
CA ARG A 199 -7.60 -1.03 -11.84
C ARG A 199 -8.84 -1.78 -12.31
N TYR A 200 -8.71 -2.37 -13.49
CA TYR A 200 -9.64 -3.32 -14.09
C TYR A 200 -8.87 -4.60 -14.43
N PHE A 201 -9.45 -5.74 -14.11
CA PHE A 201 -8.94 -7.07 -14.44
C PHE A 201 -10.02 -7.89 -15.14
N GLU A 202 -9.63 -8.69 -16.12
CA GLU A 202 -10.46 -9.76 -16.68
C GLU A 202 -9.63 -10.96 -17.16
N THR A 203 -10.24 -12.15 -17.16
CA THR A 203 -9.74 -13.32 -17.89
C THR A 203 -10.24 -13.28 -19.34
N GLU A 204 -9.52 -13.94 -20.24
CA GLU A 204 -9.97 -14.10 -21.63
C GLU A 204 -11.27 -14.92 -21.68
N GLY A 205 -12.20 -14.51 -22.57
CA GLY A 205 -13.58 -14.99 -22.56
C GLY A 205 -14.54 -14.17 -21.66
N GLY A 206 -14.00 -13.35 -20.74
CA GLY A 206 -14.81 -12.51 -19.84
C GLY A 206 -15.50 -13.29 -18.71
N GLU A 207 -15.10 -14.54 -18.48
CA GLU A 207 -15.70 -15.42 -17.46
C GLU A 207 -15.49 -14.91 -16.03
N ALA A 208 -14.36 -14.25 -15.77
CA ALA A 208 -14.06 -13.56 -14.53
C ALA A 208 -13.54 -12.16 -14.82
N TRP A 209 -14.12 -11.15 -14.20
CA TRP A 209 -13.69 -9.76 -14.27
C TRP A 209 -14.05 -9.01 -13.01
N TRP A 210 -13.29 -7.97 -12.67
CA TRP A 210 -13.59 -7.06 -11.56
C TRP A 210 -12.85 -5.73 -11.70
N PHE A 211 -13.35 -4.73 -10.98
CA PHE A 211 -12.60 -3.52 -10.67
C PHE A 211 -12.09 -3.55 -9.23
N GLY A 212 -10.95 -2.91 -9.02
CA GLY A 212 -10.42 -2.64 -7.69
C GLY A 212 -9.83 -1.24 -7.65
N GLY A 213 -9.72 -0.65 -6.47
CA GLY A 213 -9.11 0.66 -6.34
C GLY A 213 -9.35 1.33 -5.00
N GLY A 214 -8.99 2.60 -4.95
CA GLY A 214 -9.02 3.39 -3.75
C GLY A 214 -8.13 4.62 -3.83
N THR A 215 -8.38 5.57 -2.94
CA THR A 215 -7.50 6.72 -2.69
C THR A 215 -7.43 6.91 -1.18
N ASP A 216 -6.23 7.06 -0.64
CA ASP A 216 -5.96 7.19 0.79
C ASP A 216 -4.91 8.26 1.10
N ILE A 217 -4.96 8.77 2.34
CA ILE A 217 -4.17 9.91 2.80
C ILE A 217 -3.35 9.57 4.05
N THR A 218 -2.07 9.92 4.02
CA THR A 218 -1.08 9.65 5.07
C THR A 218 -0.39 10.95 5.50
N PRO A 219 -1.03 11.76 6.37
CA PRO A 219 -0.40 12.94 6.97
C PRO A 219 0.70 12.58 7.97
N ALA A 220 1.67 13.48 8.16
CA ALA A 220 2.56 13.43 9.32
C ALA A 220 2.00 14.20 10.52
N TYR A 221 1.13 15.20 10.28
CA TYR A 221 0.45 16.01 11.30
C TYR A 221 -1.05 16.06 11.04
N LEU A 222 -1.86 16.02 12.10
CA LEU A 222 -3.31 16.03 11.98
C LEU A 222 -3.85 17.45 11.74
N ASP A 223 -4.60 17.62 10.66
CA ASP A 223 -5.46 18.77 10.41
C ASP A 223 -6.87 18.22 10.13
N GLU A 224 -7.83 18.47 11.04
CA GLU A 224 -9.16 17.85 10.93
C GLU A 224 -9.98 18.40 9.77
N ASP A 225 -9.74 19.64 9.33
CA ASP A 225 -10.47 20.24 8.22
C ASP A 225 -9.94 19.72 6.88
N ASP A 226 -8.64 19.44 6.78
CA ASP A 226 -8.07 18.73 5.64
C ASP A 226 -8.62 17.30 5.53
N MET A 227 -8.83 16.60 6.66
CA MET A 227 -9.45 15.28 6.65
C MET A 227 -10.95 15.33 6.28
N LYS A 228 -11.71 16.30 6.80
CA LYS A 228 -13.12 16.54 6.40
C LYS A 228 -13.21 16.84 4.89
N HIS A 229 -12.29 17.62 4.35
CA HIS A 229 -12.23 17.93 2.91
C HIS A 229 -11.96 16.68 2.07
N PHE A 230 -10.91 15.93 2.39
CA PHE A 230 -10.53 14.72 1.65
C PHE A 230 -11.63 13.65 1.70
N HIS A 231 -12.07 13.26 2.90
CA HIS A 231 -13.09 12.25 3.09
C HIS A 231 -14.47 12.71 2.60
N GLY A 232 -14.83 13.98 2.80
CA GLY A 232 -16.06 14.56 2.29
C GLY A 232 -16.12 14.63 0.76
N THR A 233 -14.97 14.79 0.09
CA THR A 233 -14.89 14.72 -1.38
C THR A 233 -15.17 13.30 -1.87
N TYR A 234 -14.50 12.29 -1.30
CA TYR A 234 -14.77 10.89 -1.69
C TYR A 234 -16.14 10.38 -1.25
N LYS A 235 -16.69 10.85 -0.12
CA LYS A 235 -18.08 10.57 0.24
C LYS A 235 -19.05 11.08 -0.83
N LYS A 236 -18.90 12.34 -1.27
CA LYS A 236 -19.72 12.90 -2.37
C LYS A 236 -19.57 12.15 -3.69
N VAL A 237 -18.41 11.53 -3.94
CA VAL A 237 -18.22 10.64 -5.09
C VAL A 237 -19.03 9.35 -4.90
N CYS A 238 -18.78 8.63 -3.81
CA CYS A 238 -19.48 7.39 -3.48
C CYS A 238 -21.01 7.56 -3.47
N ASP A 239 -21.53 8.58 -2.79
CA ASP A 239 -22.97 8.86 -2.64
C ASP A 239 -23.70 9.02 -4.01
N ARG A 240 -23.00 9.43 -5.09
CA ARG A 240 -23.59 9.51 -6.44
C ARG A 240 -23.80 8.16 -7.11
N HIS A 241 -23.03 7.14 -6.73
CA HIS A 241 -23.03 5.81 -7.34
C HIS A 241 -23.76 4.78 -6.46
N ASP A 242 -23.59 4.87 -5.14
CA ASP A 242 -24.28 4.04 -4.14
C ASP A 242 -24.09 4.68 -2.73
N PRO A 243 -25.17 5.02 -1.99
CA PRO A 243 -25.04 5.67 -0.68
C PRO A 243 -24.32 4.81 0.37
N ASN A 244 -24.18 3.50 0.14
CA ASN A 244 -23.46 2.60 1.04
C ASN A 244 -21.95 2.51 0.75
N PHE A 245 -21.50 2.95 -0.44
CA PHE A 245 -20.11 2.79 -0.87
C PHE A 245 -19.12 3.47 0.08
N TYR A 246 -19.38 4.71 0.52
CA TYR A 246 -18.43 5.40 1.39
C TYR A 246 -18.24 4.66 2.73
N ALA A 247 -19.32 4.30 3.41
CA ALA A 247 -19.24 3.58 4.69
C ALA A 247 -18.50 2.22 4.55
N LYS A 248 -18.82 1.46 3.49
CA LYS A 248 -18.18 0.18 3.17
C LYS A 248 -16.68 0.34 2.86
N TYR A 249 -16.34 1.22 1.92
CA TYR A 249 -14.98 1.35 1.38
C TYR A 249 -14.05 2.14 2.31
N LYS A 250 -14.58 3.05 3.13
CA LYS A 250 -13.81 3.69 4.20
C LYS A 250 -13.41 2.68 5.26
N LYS A 251 -14.34 1.84 5.74
CA LYS A 251 -14.00 0.76 6.67
C LYS A 251 -12.96 -0.20 6.07
N TRP A 252 -13.13 -0.60 4.82
CA TRP A 252 -12.18 -1.48 4.14
C TRP A 252 -10.78 -0.84 4.02
N ALA A 253 -10.69 0.49 3.81
CA ALA A 253 -9.42 1.19 3.82
C ALA A 253 -8.74 1.15 5.21
N ASP A 254 -9.50 1.39 6.29
CA ASP A 254 -8.97 1.29 7.66
C ASP A 254 -8.43 -0.13 7.96
N ASP A 255 -9.16 -1.17 7.52
CA ASP A 255 -8.79 -2.57 7.73
C ASP A 255 -7.58 -2.98 6.85
N TYR A 256 -7.54 -2.57 5.57
CA TYR A 256 -6.51 -2.96 4.60
C TYR A 256 -5.16 -2.30 4.90
N PHE A 257 -5.15 -0.99 5.19
CA PHE A 257 -3.91 -0.24 5.43
C PHE A 257 -3.37 -0.39 6.87
N SER A 258 -3.60 -1.54 7.52
CA SER A 258 -3.18 -1.82 8.89
C SER A 258 -1.76 -2.38 8.98
N ILE A 259 -0.88 -1.71 9.75
CA ILE A 259 0.48 -2.16 10.05
C ILE A 259 0.42 -3.03 11.32
N LYS A 260 0.09 -4.32 11.14
CA LYS A 260 -0.25 -5.24 12.25
C LYS A 260 0.82 -5.30 13.37
N HIS A 261 2.11 -5.28 13.02
CA HIS A 261 3.21 -5.32 13.99
C HIS A 261 3.43 -3.98 14.75
N ARG A 262 2.82 -2.88 14.30
CA ARG A 262 2.81 -1.57 14.96
C ARG A 262 1.49 -1.24 15.67
N LYS A 263 0.41 -1.99 15.37
CA LYS A 263 -0.96 -1.76 15.88
C LYS A 263 -1.52 -0.37 15.51
N GLU A 264 -1.17 0.11 14.33
CA GLU A 264 -1.62 1.39 13.77
C GLU A 264 -1.94 1.23 12.27
N THR A 265 -2.76 2.11 11.71
CA THR A 265 -2.91 2.24 10.25
C THR A 265 -1.73 3.03 9.65
N ARG A 266 -1.45 2.82 8.36
CA ARG A 266 -0.45 3.56 7.59
C ARG A 266 -0.76 5.06 7.55
N GLY A 267 -2.03 5.37 7.32
CA GLY A 267 -2.60 6.71 7.16
C GLY A 267 -3.99 6.82 7.78
N LEU A 268 -4.72 7.90 7.49
CA LEU A 268 -6.07 8.17 8.01
C LEU A 268 -7.18 7.66 7.07
N GLY A 269 -6.88 6.60 6.33
CA GLY A 269 -7.80 5.92 5.41
C GLY A 269 -8.18 6.76 4.18
N GLY A 270 -9.38 6.50 3.68
CA GLY A 270 -9.94 7.11 2.47
C GLY A 270 -11.05 6.22 1.94
N ILE A 271 -10.91 5.72 0.71
CA ILE A 271 -11.72 4.60 0.21
C ILE A 271 -10.82 3.48 -0.33
N PHE A 272 -11.22 2.22 -0.12
CA PHE A 272 -10.61 1.03 -0.71
C PHE A 272 -11.69 0.02 -1.10
N PHE A 273 -11.52 -0.61 -2.27
CA PHE A 273 -12.35 -1.70 -2.76
C PHE A 273 -11.54 -2.66 -3.63
N ASP A 274 -11.93 -3.93 -3.60
CA ASP A 274 -11.47 -4.98 -4.51
C ASP A 274 -12.68 -5.81 -4.95
N ASP A 275 -12.50 -6.66 -5.95
CA ASP A 275 -13.52 -7.61 -6.42
C ASP A 275 -14.89 -6.98 -6.73
N LEU A 276 -14.91 -5.74 -7.23
CA LEU A 276 -16.14 -5.03 -7.57
C LEU A 276 -16.62 -5.44 -8.97
N ASN A 277 -17.62 -6.32 -9.00
CA ASN A 277 -18.29 -6.82 -10.21
C ASN A 277 -19.80 -7.11 -10.00
N ASP A 278 -20.41 -6.47 -9.00
CA ASP A 278 -21.79 -6.73 -8.54
C ASP A 278 -22.89 -6.05 -9.38
N ARG A 279 -22.52 -5.32 -10.44
CA ARG A 279 -23.39 -4.53 -11.31
C ARG A 279 -22.78 -4.37 -12.70
N ASP A 280 -23.49 -3.69 -13.60
CA ASP A 280 -23.01 -3.44 -14.96
C ASP A 280 -21.58 -2.82 -14.99
N PRO A 281 -20.63 -3.36 -15.79
CA PRO A 281 -19.27 -2.85 -15.91
C PRO A 281 -19.17 -1.37 -16.27
N MET A 282 -20.09 -0.82 -17.08
CA MET A 282 -20.09 0.60 -17.46
C MET A 282 -20.56 1.52 -16.32
N THR A 283 -21.23 0.99 -15.32
CA THR A 283 -21.52 1.70 -14.07
C THR A 283 -20.26 1.76 -13.19
N ILE A 284 -19.51 0.67 -13.11
CA ILE A 284 -18.29 0.59 -12.28
C ILE A 284 -17.13 1.38 -12.92
N ILE A 285 -17.04 1.42 -14.26
CA ILE A 285 -16.07 2.27 -14.95
C ILE A 285 -16.37 3.76 -14.71
N ALA A 286 -17.65 4.15 -14.61
CA ALA A 286 -18.06 5.52 -14.29
C ALA A 286 -17.69 5.89 -12.84
N PHE A 287 -17.91 4.99 -11.87
CA PHE A 287 -17.46 5.19 -10.49
C PHE A 287 -15.94 5.34 -10.39
N SER A 288 -15.18 4.49 -11.10
CA SER A 288 -13.72 4.58 -11.16
C SER A 288 -13.24 5.88 -11.82
N GLY A 289 -13.96 6.35 -12.86
CA GLY A 289 -13.71 7.62 -13.52
C GLY A 289 -13.95 8.83 -12.61
N ASP A 290 -15.11 8.88 -11.95
CA ASP A 290 -15.43 9.93 -10.97
C ASP A 290 -14.39 9.98 -9.84
N CYS A 291 -13.95 8.82 -9.35
CA CYS A 291 -12.90 8.73 -8.34
C CYS A 291 -11.56 9.33 -8.82
N LEU A 292 -11.14 8.98 -10.04
CA LEU A 292 -9.92 9.52 -10.66
C LEU A 292 -10.00 11.03 -10.91
N GLU A 293 -11.16 11.52 -11.38
CA GLU A 293 -11.36 12.96 -11.63
C GLU A 293 -11.45 13.79 -10.33
N ASN A 294 -11.70 13.15 -9.19
CA ASN A 294 -11.74 13.80 -7.88
C ASN A 294 -10.41 13.72 -7.09
N VAL A 295 -9.35 13.07 -7.61
CA VAL A 295 -8.00 13.07 -6.99
C VAL A 295 -7.48 14.50 -6.79
N VAL A 296 -7.50 15.31 -7.84
CA VAL A 296 -7.00 16.71 -7.79
C VAL A 296 -7.85 17.57 -6.84
N PRO A 297 -9.20 17.60 -6.95
CA PRO A 297 -10.07 18.27 -5.98
C PRO A 297 -9.89 17.82 -4.52
N ALA A 298 -9.66 16.53 -4.25
CA ALA A 298 -9.49 16.03 -2.89
C ALA A 298 -8.14 16.39 -2.27
N TYR A 299 -7.08 16.48 -3.08
CA TYR A 299 -5.69 16.57 -2.60
C TYR A 299 -5.05 17.95 -2.76
N LEU A 300 -5.14 18.59 -3.94
CA LEU A 300 -4.39 19.83 -4.18
C LEU A 300 -4.80 21.01 -3.30
N PRO A 301 -6.08 21.20 -2.89
CA PRO A 301 -6.43 22.24 -1.91
C PRO A 301 -5.70 22.08 -0.56
N ILE A 302 -5.49 20.83 -0.11
CA ILE A 302 -4.72 20.52 1.09
C ILE A 302 -3.24 20.87 0.88
N ILE A 303 -2.69 20.58 -0.30
CA ILE A 303 -1.31 20.93 -0.63
C ILE A 303 -1.11 22.45 -0.71
N GLU A 304 -1.98 23.18 -1.40
CA GLU A 304 -1.92 24.66 -1.49
C GLU A 304 -1.98 25.32 -0.10
N LYS A 305 -2.90 24.88 0.77
CA LYS A 305 -3.03 25.35 2.17
C LYS A 305 -1.76 25.15 2.99
N ASN A 306 -0.99 24.08 2.73
CA ASN A 306 0.08 23.62 3.61
C ASN A 306 1.50 23.80 3.07
N LYS A 307 1.71 23.85 1.74
CA LYS A 307 3.05 23.73 1.10
C LYS A 307 4.06 24.78 1.55
N ASN A 308 3.59 25.98 1.88
CA ASN A 308 4.41 27.13 2.31
C ASN A 308 4.49 27.30 3.83
N LYS A 309 3.92 26.40 4.65
CA LYS A 309 4.04 26.48 6.12
C LYS A 309 5.50 26.25 6.55
N ALA A 310 6.02 27.11 7.42
CA ALA A 310 7.32 26.85 8.05
C ALA A 310 7.23 25.61 8.95
N PHE A 311 8.32 24.84 9.01
CA PHE A 311 8.44 23.65 9.85
C PHE A 311 9.82 23.59 10.53
N THR A 312 9.94 22.82 11.62
CA THR A 312 11.19 22.61 12.35
C THR A 312 11.89 21.30 11.92
N GLU A 313 13.18 21.17 12.26
CA GLU A 313 13.92 19.93 12.02
C GLU A 313 13.32 18.72 12.74
N ASP A 314 12.74 18.90 13.93
CA ASP A 314 12.01 17.83 14.63
C ASP A 314 10.74 17.42 13.88
N GLN A 315 10.02 18.38 13.28
CA GLN A 315 8.86 18.07 12.44
C GLN A 315 9.26 17.35 11.15
N LYS A 316 10.42 17.68 10.57
CA LYS A 316 10.99 16.93 9.45
C LYS A 316 11.43 15.53 9.86
N ARG A 317 12.09 15.38 11.01
CA ARG A 317 12.48 14.08 11.60
C ARG A 317 11.26 13.18 11.86
N TRP A 318 10.16 13.72 12.39
CA TRP A 318 8.90 13.01 12.55
C TRP A 318 8.31 12.57 11.20
N GLN A 319 8.28 13.45 10.19
CA GLN A 319 7.84 13.09 8.84
C GLN A 319 8.64 11.89 8.28
N LEU A 320 9.96 11.87 8.48
CA LEU A 320 10.81 10.76 8.04
C LEU A 320 10.50 9.45 8.78
N MET A 321 10.13 9.48 10.06
CA MET A 321 9.71 8.30 10.81
C MET A 321 8.32 7.81 10.39
N ARG A 322 7.37 8.71 10.08
CA ARG A 322 6.08 8.34 9.46
C ARG A 322 6.26 7.75 8.06
N ARG A 323 7.21 8.24 7.27
CA ARG A 323 7.63 7.62 6.02
C ARG A 323 8.27 6.23 6.21
N GLY A 324 8.96 5.99 7.32
CA GLY A 324 9.42 4.65 7.73
C GLY A 324 8.25 3.66 7.86
N ARG A 325 7.13 4.08 8.47
CA ARG A 325 5.89 3.28 8.53
C ARG A 325 5.26 3.03 7.15
N TYR A 326 5.37 3.99 6.24
CA TYR A 326 4.91 3.82 4.85
C TYR A 326 5.72 2.73 4.12
N VAL A 327 7.05 2.72 4.30
CA VAL A 327 7.94 1.66 3.77
C VAL A 327 7.65 0.31 4.43
N GLU A 328 7.46 0.27 5.76
CA GLU A 328 7.07 -0.95 6.48
C GLU A 328 5.77 -1.56 5.92
N PHE A 329 4.75 -0.74 5.62
CA PHE A 329 3.53 -1.25 5.00
C PHE A 329 3.77 -1.81 3.60
N ASN A 330 4.40 -1.03 2.72
CA ASN A 330 4.56 -1.41 1.31
C ASN A 330 5.41 -2.69 1.14
N LEU A 331 6.44 -2.89 1.96
CA LEU A 331 7.34 -4.04 1.85
C LEU A 331 6.85 -5.30 2.57
N VAL A 332 5.98 -5.18 3.58
CA VAL A 332 5.54 -6.31 4.43
C VAL A 332 4.08 -6.72 4.20
N TYR A 333 3.20 -5.80 3.82
CA TYR A 333 1.76 -6.03 3.76
C TYR A 333 1.09 -5.71 2.43
N ASP A 334 1.62 -4.78 1.62
CA ASP A 334 0.95 -4.42 0.37
C ASP A 334 1.01 -5.56 -0.67
N ARG A 335 -0.17 -6.12 -0.97
CA ARG A 335 -0.32 -7.21 -1.95
C ARG A 335 0.23 -6.83 -3.32
N GLY A 336 -0.01 -5.59 -3.77
CA GLY A 336 0.42 -5.12 -5.08
C GLY A 336 1.94 -5.08 -5.23
N THR A 337 2.62 -4.51 -4.23
CA THR A 337 4.09 -4.44 -4.17
C THR A 337 4.70 -5.84 -4.07
N ILE A 338 4.23 -6.68 -3.15
CA ILE A 338 4.76 -8.04 -2.94
C ILE A 338 4.56 -8.90 -4.20
N PHE A 339 3.38 -8.86 -4.82
CA PHE A 339 3.11 -9.56 -6.07
C PHE A 339 4.02 -9.06 -7.19
N GLY A 340 4.11 -7.74 -7.40
CA GLY A 340 4.95 -7.17 -8.45
C GLY A 340 6.43 -7.57 -8.34
N LEU A 341 6.98 -7.56 -7.12
CA LEU A 341 8.36 -7.98 -6.86
C LEU A 341 8.56 -9.49 -7.10
N LYS A 342 7.64 -10.33 -6.65
CA LYS A 342 7.71 -11.79 -6.83
C LYS A 342 7.48 -12.25 -8.27
N THR A 343 6.73 -11.49 -9.06
CA THR A 343 6.38 -11.82 -10.45
C THR A 343 7.28 -11.16 -11.50
N GLY A 344 8.45 -10.64 -11.11
CA GLY A 344 9.38 -10.00 -12.06
C GLY A 344 8.79 -8.78 -12.77
N GLY A 345 7.79 -8.11 -12.18
CA GLY A 345 7.29 -6.84 -12.70
C GLY A 345 8.37 -5.77 -12.71
N ARG A 346 8.15 -4.66 -13.42
CA ARG A 346 9.15 -3.58 -13.55
C ARG A 346 9.49 -2.95 -12.19
N ILE A 347 10.59 -3.40 -11.58
CA ILE A 347 10.99 -3.07 -10.20
C ILE A 347 11.00 -1.56 -9.93
N GLU A 348 11.58 -0.75 -10.82
CA GLU A 348 11.60 0.72 -10.71
C GLU A 348 10.19 1.34 -10.69
N SER A 349 9.24 0.76 -11.43
CA SER A 349 7.85 1.23 -11.44
C SER A 349 7.07 0.77 -10.19
N ILE A 350 7.49 -0.31 -9.52
CA ILE A 350 6.89 -0.80 -8.28
C ILE A 350 7.44 -0.01 -7.08
N LEU A 351 8.76 0.10 -6.97
CA LEU A 351 9.46 0.81 -5.89
C LEU A 351 9.46 2.33 -6.04
N MET A 352 8.87 2.86 -7.12
CA MET A 352 8.43 4.26 -7.22
C MET A 352 7.65 4.67 -5.96
N SER A 353 6.83 3.76 -5.42
CA SER A 353 5.99 3.96 -4.23
C SER A 353 6.74 4.24 -2.92
N LEU A 354 8.06 4.01 -2.86
CA LEU A 354 8.87 4.31 -1.68
C LEU A 354 9.32 5.78 -1.69
N PRO A 355 9.34 6.49 -0.54
CA PRO A 355 9.89 7.85 -0.45
C PRO A 355 11.39 7.86 -0.74
N GLU A 356 11.93 9.02 -1.12
CA GLU A 356 13.38 9.21 -1.31
C GLU A 356 14.14 9.05 0.02
N THR A 357 13.56 9.55 1.11
CA THR A 357 14.12 9.43 2.47
C THR A 357 13.08 8.97 3.49
N ALA A 358 13.50 8.04 4.36
CA ALA A 358 12.75 7.52 5.50
C ALA A 358 13.71 7.27 6.67
N ARG A 359 13.18 7.15 7.90
CA ARG A 359 13.96 7.03 9.13
C ARG A 359 13.36 6.01 10.08
N TRP A 360 14.23 5.28 10.77
CA TRP A 360 13.88 4.39 11.88
C TRP A 360 14.73 4.78 13.09
N GLU A 361 14.08 4.88 14.24
CA GLU A 361 14.72 5.13 15.51
C GLU A 361 14.33 4.04 16.50
N TYR A 362 15.28 3.64 17.34
CA TYR A 362 15.06 2.64 18.36
C TYR A 362 14.18 3.20 19.47
N ASP A 363 13.09 2.51 19.77
CA ASP A 363 12.16 2.79 20.88
C ASP A 363 11.62 4.23 20.98
N HIS A 364 11.55 4.95 19.86
CA HIS A 364 11.03 6.32 19.83
C HIS A 364 9.54 6.37 20.21
N HIS A 365 9.24 7.11 21.28
CA HIS A 365 7.90 7.50 21.70
C HIS A 365 7.73 9.02 21.54
N PRO A 366 6.62 9.53 20.98
CA PRO A 366 6.37 10.97 20.93
C PRO A 366 6.09 11.55 22.32
N GLU A 367 6.45 12.82 22.53
CA GLU A 367 6.24 13.50 23.82
C GLU A 367 4.73 13.57 24.19
N PRO A 368 4.36 13.44 25.48
CA PRO A 368 2.96 13.49 25.89
C PRO A 368 2.26 14.80 25.50
N ASN A 369 1.06 14.70 24.93
CA ASN A 369 0.24 15.82 24.43
C ASN A 369 0.80 16.56 23.18
N SER A 370 1.89 16.07 22.59
CA SER A 370 2.44 16.60 21.33
C SER A 370 1.51 16.37 20.12
N GLU A 371 1.76 17.05 19.00
CA GLU A 371 1.00 16.82 17.77
C GLU A 371 1.30 15.43 17.17
N GLU A 372 2.52 14.95 17.39
CA GLU A 372 3.03 13.62 17.05
C GLU A 372 2.26 12.52 17.82
N GLU A 373 1.95 12.73 19.09
CA GLU A 373 1.11 11.82 19.88
C GLU A 373 -0.35 11.86 19.42
N LYS A 374 -0.90 13.05 19.08
CA LYS A 374 -2.28 13.20 18.59
C LYS A 374 -2.52 12.46 17.28
N ILE A 375 -1.63 12.62 16.29
CA ILE A 375 -1.74 11.90 15.02
C ILE A 375 -1.51 10.39 15.19
N LEU A 376 -0.60 9.98 16.09
CA LEU A 376 -0.39 8.56 16.38
C LEU A 376 -1.64 7.89 16.97
N LYS A 377 -2.34 8.56 17.90
CA LYS A 377 -3.62 8.09 18.44
C LYS A 377 -4.68 7.93 17.34
N ALA A 378 -4.71 8.83 16.35
CA ALA A 378 -5.63 8.72 15.22
C ALA A 378 -5.32 7.53 14.28
N PHE A 379 -4.06 7.11 14.14
CA PHE A 379 -3.70 5.87 13.43
C PHE A 379 -4.02 4.59 14.23
N GLN A 380 -3.95 4.66 15.56
CA GLN A 380 -4.30 3.54 16.45
C GLN A 380 -5.82 3.37 16.61
N GLN A 381 -6.60 4.43 16.36
CA GLN A 381 -8.05 4.47 16.55
C GLN A 381 -8.75 5.06 15.32
N PRO A 382 -8.91 4.28 14.22
CA PRO A 382 -9.63 4.74 13.04
C PRO A 382 -11.06 5.21 13.37
N ARG A 383 -11.40 6.42 12.93
CA ARG A 383 -12.65 7.14 13.27
C ARG A 383 -13.31 7.73 12.03
N SER A 384 -14.56 8.18 12.11
CA SER A 384 -15.17 8.93 10.98
C SER A 384 -14.60 10.34 10.90
N TRP A 385 -14.60 10.88 9.68
CA TRP A 385 -14.15 12.24 9.35
C TRP A 385 -15.27 13.12 8.78
N VAL A 386 -16.38 12.50 8.37
CA VAL A 386 -17.61 13.08 7.83
C VAL A 386 -18.81 12.20 8.16
#